data_AF-A0A7X7I7S4-F1
#
_entry.id   AF-A0A7X7I7S4-F1
#
_cell.length_a   1.000
_cell.length_b   1.000
_cell.length_c   1.000
_cell.angle_alpha   90.00
_cell.angle_beta   90.00
_cell.angle_gamma   90.00
#
_symmetry.space_group_name_H-M   'P 1'
#
loop_
_entity.id
_entity.type
_entity.pdbx_description
1 polymer ?
#
loop_
_entity_poly.entity_id
_entity_poly.type
_entity_poly.pdbx_seq_one_letter_code
_entity_poly.pdbx_strand_id
1 'polypeptide(L)'
;MKNLEESINLAVRYPLTGVQLLADTVAQALIDAEWFDNEHKIRFCIGFLNEVVSDKKSELFDDHLFKKIKKRPIRFCIRLLKRYPEQGLKFLIHMILHELRDVQNFKMEQLIEFHSEILSRFFL
;
A
#
# COMPACT_ATOMS: atom_id res chain seq x y z
N MET A 1 9.35 8.59 17.82
CA MET A 1 8.75 8.40 16.48
C MET A 1 9.78 7.69 15.63
N LYS A 2 9.55 6.42 15.26
CA LYS A 2 10.47 5.71 14.36
C LYS A 2 10.19 6.13 12.91
N ASN A 3 11.24 6.48 12.19
CA ASN A 3 11.18 7.02 10.83
C ASN A 3 10.88 5.88 9.84
N LEU A 4 10.17 6.15 8.72
CA LEU A 4 9.85 5.11 7.73
C LEU A 4 11.10 4.41 7.20
N GLU A 5 12.19 5.18 7.03
CA GLU A 5 13.52 4.67 6.67
C GLU A 5 14.12 3.73 7.73
N GLU A 6 13.84 3.94 9.01
CA GLU A 6 14.28 3.03 10.08
C GLU A 6 13.48 1.73 10.06
N SER A 7 12.18 1.80 9.77
CA SER A 7 11.32 0.61 9.60
C SER A 7 11.72 -0.20 8.36
N ILE A 8 12.08 0.48 7.26
CA ILE A 8 12.61 -0.15 6.04
C ILE A 8 13.96 -0.83 6.32
N ASN A 9 14.86 -0.16 7.03
CA ASN A 9 16.15 -0.74 7.43
C ASN A 9 16.01 -1.92 8.41
N LEU A 10 14.97 -1.93 9.25
CA LEU A 10 14.67 -3.04 10.15
C LEU A 10 14.11 -4.26 9.40
N ALA A 11 13.24 -4.02 8.42
CA ALA A 11 12.66 -5.05 7.57
C ALA A 11 13.73 -5.82 6.77
N VAL A 12 14.80 -5.13 6.35
CA VAL A 12 15.96 -5.75 5.67
C VAL A 12 16.76 -6.68 6.60
N ARG A 13 16.73 -6.48 7.93
CA ARG A 13 17.52 -7.26 8.90
C ARG A 13 16.80 -8.48 9.47
N TYR A 14 15.47 -8.58 9.35
CA TYR A 14 14.67 -9.68 9.92
C TYR A 14 13.62 -10.18 8.90
N PRO A 15 13.95 -11.21 8.09
CA PRO A 15 13.19 -11.60 6.89
C PRO A 15 11.76 -12.13 7.14
N LEU A 16 11.47 -12.65 8.35
CA LEU A 16 10.12 -13.05 8.77
C LEU A 16 9.23 -11.86 9.17
N THR A 17 9.78 -10.64 9.27
CA THR A 17 9.14 -9.48 9.90
C THR A 17 8.89 -8.30 8.96
N GLY A 18 9.50 -8.27 7.77
CA GLY A 18 9.44 -7.12 6.86
C GLY A 18 8.07 -6.91 6.20
N VAL A 19 7.42 -8.00 5.78
CA VAL A 19 6.07 -7.98 5.19
C VAL A 19 5.06 -7.46 6.20
N GLN A 20 5.08 -8.02 7.41
CA GLN A 20 4.21 -7.64 8.51
C GLN A 20 4.45 -6.20 8.97
N LEU A 21 5.70 -5.78 9.14
CA LEU A 21 6.04 -4.39 9.49
C LEU A 21 5.54 -3.39 8.46
N LEU A 22 5.65 -3.70 7.17
CA LEU A 22 5.15 -2.84 6.10
C LEU A 22 3.62 -2.82 6.06
N ALA A 23 2.97 -3.97 6.22
CA ALA A 23 1.51 -4.07 6.30
C ALA A 23 0.99 -3.27 7.50
N ASP A 24 1.60 -3.43 8.68
CA ASP A 24 1.29 -2.69 9.90
C ASP A 24 1.43 -1.18 9.69
N THR A 25 2.51 -0.76 9.05
CA THR A 25 2.77 0.66 8.79
C THR A 25 1.72 1.26 7.85
N VAL A 26 1.37 0.54 6.78
CA VAL A 26 0.34 0.97 5.83
C VAL A 26 -1.03 0.98 6.48
N ALA A 27 -1.38 -0.08 7.20
CA ALA A 27 -2.65 -0.20 7.90
C ALA A 27 -2.82 0.92 8.93
N GLN A 28 -1.82 1.16 9.77
CA GLN A 28 -1.86 2.22 10.77
C GLN A 28 -2.02 3.60 10.12
N ALA A 29 -1.30 3.89 9.03
CA ALA A 29 -1.43 5.16 8.34
C ALA A 29 -2.86 5.39 7.79
N LEU A 30 -3.53 4.33 7.36
CA LEU A 30 -4.91 4.39 6.87
C LEU A 30 -5.93 4.46 8.00
N ILE A 31 -5.72 3.73 9.10
CA ILE A 31 -6.58 3.77 10.29
C ILE A 31 -6.50 5.13 10.99
N ASP A 32 -5.31 5.72 11.09
CA ASP A 32 -5.10 7.08 11.63
C ASP A 32 -5.86 8.16 10.84
N ALA A 33 -6.25 7.85 9.61
CA ALA A 33 -7.15 8.69 8.84
C ALA A 33 -8.60 8.35 9.18
N GLU A 34 -9.17 8.99 10.21
CA GLU A 34 -10.52 8.71 10.76
C GLU A 34 -11.67 8.62 9.74
N TRP A 35 -11.53 9.26 8.58
CA TRP A 35 -12.52 9.23 7.49
C TRP A 35 -12.40 7.99 6.58
N PHE A 36 -11.36 7.18 6.73
CA PHE A 36 -11.13 5.94 5.99
C PHE A 36 -11.92 4.81 6.64
N ASP A 37 -13.22 4.80 6.34
CA ASP A 37 -14.20 3.87 6.90
C ASP A 37 -14.07 2.43 6.34
N ASN A 38 -14.97 1.56 6.80
CA ASN A 38 -15.00 0.16 6.38
C ASN A 38 -15.25 -0.03 4.88
N GLU A 39 -15.99 0.86 4.23
CA GLU A 39 -16.18 0.81 2.77
C GLU A 39 -14.84 1.02 2.08
N HIS A 40 -14.09 2.05 2.47
CA HIS A 40 -12.77 2.33 1.90
C HIS A 40 -11.77 1.21 2.16
N LYS A 41 -11.78 0.62 3.35
CA LYS A 41 -10.95 -0.56 3.70
C LYS A 41 -11.23 -1.75 2.79
N ILE A 42 -12.51 -2.12 2.63
CA ILE A 42 -12.92 -3.24 1.76
C ILE A 42 -12.48 -2.98 0.32
N ARG A 43 -12.74 -1.77 -0.18
CA ARG A 43 -12.38 -1.37 -1.54
C ARG A 43 -10.87 -1.40 -1.77
N PHE A 44 -10.08 -0.96 -0.79
CA PHE A 44 -8.62 -1.07 -0.82
C PHE A 44 -8.18 -2.52 -0.94
N CYS A 45 -8.70 -3.40 -0.09
CA CYS A 45 -8.33 -4.81 -0.09
C CYS A 45 -8.64 -5.49 -1.44
N ILE A 46 -9.86 -5.30 -1.96
CA ILE A 46 -10.27 -5.85 -3.25
C ILE A 46 -9.39 -5.30 -4.37
N GLY A 47 -9.17 -3.97 -4.39
CA GLY A 47 -8.36 -3.32 -5.42
C GLY A 47 -6.90 -3.79 -5.40
N PHE A 48 -6.32 -3.94 -4.20
CA PHE A 48 -4.96 -4.45 -4.05
C PHE A 48 -4.83 -5.86 -4.61
N LEU A 49 -5.71 -6.78 -4.20
CA LEU A 49 -5.65 -8.17 -4.65
C LEU A 49 -5.86 -8.28 -6.17
N ASN A 50 -6.79 -7.49 -6.73
CA ASN A 50 -7.01 -7.43 -8.18
C ASN A 50 -5.75 -7.01 -8.93
N GLU A 51 -5.02 -6.00 -8.47
CA GLU A 51 -3.74 -5.57 -9.08
C GLU A 51 -2.60 -6.58 -8.83
N VAL A 52 -2.70 -7.38 -7.76
CA VAL A 52 -1.76 -8.46 -7.50
C VAL A 52 -1.94 -9.60 -8.51
N VAL A 53 -3.19 -10.02 -8.77
CA VAL A 53 -3.50 -11.17 -9.65
C VAL A 53 -3.63 -10.79 -11.13
N SER A 54 -3.87 -9.52 -11.44
CA SER A 54 -4.00 -9.05 -12.81
C SER A 54 -2.65 -9.08 -13.53
N ASP A 55 -2.57 -9.88 -14.59
CA ASP A 55 -1.42 -9.91 -15.50
C ASP A 55 -1.37 -8.69 -16.43
N LYS A 56 -2.46 -7.91 -16.46
CA LYS A 56 -2.49 -6.61 -17.11
C LYS A 56 -1.88 -5.60 -16.13
N LYS A 57 -0.63 -5.19 -16.39
CA LYS A 57 -0.13 -3.89 -15.88
C LYS A 57 -1.21 -2.87 -16.21
N SER A 58 -1.81 -2.24 -15.19
CA SER A 58 -2.99 -1.41 -15.42
C SER A 58 -2.68 -0.35 -16.49
N GLU A 59 -3.31 -0.48 -17.66
CA GLU A 59 -3.04 0.34 -18.86
C GLU A 59 -3.57 1.79 -18.73
N LEU A 60 -3.86 2.24 -17.51
CA LEU A 60 -4.64 3.46 -17.26
C LEU A 60 -3.86 4.57 -16.56
N PHE A 61 -2.56 4.39 -16.31
CA PHE A 61 -1.78 5.40 -15.61
C PHE A 61 -1.09 6.38 -16.56
N ASP A 62 -1.39 7.67 -16.38
CA ASP A 62 -0.50 8.74 -16.83
C ASP A 62 0.82 8.59 -16.06
N ASP A 63 1.78 7.98 -16.74
CA ASP A 63 3.15 7.72 -16.30
C ASP A 63 3.80 8.96 -15.67
N HIS A 64 3.42 10.16 -16.13
CA HIS A 64 3.98 11.40 -15.63
C HIS A 64 3.44 11.78 -14.25
N LEU A 65 2.13 11.61 -14.02
CA LEU A 65 1.51 11.84 -12.72
C LEU A 65 1.98 10.80 -11.70
N PHE A 66 2.07 9.52 -12.10
CA PHE A 66 2.61 8.48 -11.24
C PHE A 66 4.07 8.73 -10.87
N LYS A 67 4.92 9.13 -11.82
CA LYS A 67 6.32 9.51 -11.56
C LYS A 67 6.47 10.64 -10.53
N LYS A 68 5.51 11.57 -10.47
CA LYS A 68 5.48 12.64 -9.46
C LYS A 68 4.99 12.13 -8.11
N ILE A 69 3.99 11.25 -8.10
CA ILE A 69 3.35 10.76 -6.88
C ILE A 69 4.19 9.69 -6.18
N LYS A 70 4.87 8.80 -6.92
CA LYS A 70 5.69 7.73 -6.32
C LYS A 70 6.84 8.22 -5.44
N LYS A 71 7.24 9.50 -5.58
CA LYS A 71 8.24 10.16 -4.73
C LYS A 71 7.65 10.80 -3.48
N ARG A 72 6.33 10.73 -3.29
CA ARG A 72 5.62 11.37 -2.18
C ARG A 72 5.37 10.35 -1.06
N PRO A 73 5.32 10.80 0.20
CA PRO A 73 5.01 9.91 1.32
C PRO A 73 3.57 9.39 1.23
N ILE A 74 3.29 8.22 1.82
CA ILE A 74 1.95 7.60 1.83
C ILE A 74 0.83 8.53 2.32
N ARG A 75 1.13 9.41 3.28
CA ARG A 75 0.19 10.45 3.77
C ARG A 75 -0.29 11.40 2.68
N PHE A 76 0.52 11.65 1.65
CA PHE A 76 0.09 12.41 0.48
C PHE A 76 -1.00 11.66 -0.29
N CYS A 77 -0.80 10.36 -0.55
CA CYS A 77 -1.77 9.52 -1.25
C CYS A 77 -3.08 9.37 -0.46
N ILE A 78 -2.99 9.25 0.86
CA ILE A 78 -4.16 9.23 1.75
C ILE A 78 -4.96 10.54 1.63
N ARG A 79 -4.29 11.70 1.63
CA ARG A 79 -4.97 12.99 1.39
C ARG A 79 -5.57 13.09 -0.02
N LEU A 80 -4.91 12.53 -1.03
CA LEU A 80 -5.41 12.50 -2.40
C LEU A 80 -6.67 11.64 -2.49
N LEU A 81 -6.68 10.47 -1.84
CA LEU A 81 -7.84 9.60 -1.70
C LEU A 81 -9.02 10.33 -1.09
N LYS A 82 -8.81 11.12 -0.02
CA LYS A 82 -9.89 11.92 0.57
C LYS A 82 -10.57 12.86 -0.43
N ARG A 83 -9.80 13.44 -1.35
CA ARG A 83 -10.28 14.43 -2.33
C ARG A 83 -10.82 13.79 -3.61
N TYR A 84 -10.26 12.65 -3.99
CA TYR A 84 -10.60 11.90 -5.20
C TYR A 84 -10.64 10.40 -4.87
N PRO A 85 -11.75 9.86 -4.34
CA PRO A 85 -11.80 8.51 -3.80
C PRO A 85 -11.39 7.42 -4.79
N GLU A 86 -11.96 7.40 -5.99
CA GLU A 86 -11.64 6.38 -7.00
C GLU A 86 -10.17 6.43 -7.45
N GLN A 87 -9.70 7.61 -7.81
CA GLN A 87 -8.37 7.81 -8.37
C GLN A 87 -7.29 7.68 -7.29
N GLY A 88 -7.53 8.29 -6.13
CA GLY A 88 -6.61 8.22 -5.00
C GLY A 88 -6.47 6.81 -4.45
N LEU A 89 -7.52 5.99 -4.49
CA LEU A 89 -7.44 4.58 -4.10
C LEU A 89 -6.53 3.80 -5.04
N LYS A 90 -6.72 3.98 -6.36
CA LYS A 90 -5.85 3.40 -7.38
C LYS A 90 -4.40 3.85 -7.21
N PHE A 91 -4.16 5.14 -6.97
CA PHE A 91 -2.82 5.70 -6.71
C PHE A 91 -2.16 5.08 -5.49
N LEU A 92 -2.91 4.97 -4.40
CA LEU A 92 -2.43 4.39 -3.15
C LEU A 92 -2.00 2.93 -3.38
N ILE A 93 -2.86 2.12 -4.00
CA ILE A 93 -2.58 0.72 -4.33
C ILE A 93 -1.34 0.60 -5.23
N HIS A 94 -1.26 1.39 -6.30
CA HIS A 94 -0.13 1.36 -7.23
C HIS A 94 1.18 1.79 -6.56
N MET A 95 1.14 2.80 -5.69
CA MET A 95 2.33 3.24 -4.96
C MET A 95 2.81 2.14 -4.01
N ILE A 96 1.90 1.49 -3.28
CA ILE A 96 2.26 0.39 -2.38
C ILE A 96 2.83 -0.78 -3.19
N LEU A 97 2.17 -1.18 -4.29
CA LEU A 97 2.67 -2.27 -5.13
C LEU A 97 4.00 -1.94 -5.80
N HIS A 98 4.25 -0.69 -6.20
CA HIS A 98 5.55 -0.26 -6.71
C HIS A 98 6.64 -0.43 -5.64
N GLU A 99 6.37 -0.02 -4.40
CA GLU A 99 7.32 -0.22 -3.31
C GLU A 99 7.55 -1.72 -3.06
N LEU A 100 6.49 -2.53 -2.94
CA LEU A 100 6.62 -3.95 -2.64
C LEU A 100 7.29 -4.73 -3.79
N ARG A 101 6.84 -4.57 -5.03
CA ARG A 101 7.32 -5.33 -6.20
C ARG A 101 8.62 -4.79 -6.75
N ASP A 102 8.69 -3.49 -7.02
CA ASP A 102 9.78 -2.93 -7.83
C ASP A 102 10.96 -2.47 -6.97
N VAL A 103 10.71 -2.05 -5.72
CA VAL A 103 11.77 -1.60 -4.79
C VAL A 103 12.22 -2.74 -3.88
N GLN A 104 11.28 -3.43 -3.25
CA GLN A 104 11.57 -4.50 -2.28
C GLN A 104 11.64 -5.91 -2.90
N ASN A 105 11.32 -6.06 -4.19
CA ASN A 105 11.35 -7.34 -4.92
C ASN A 105 10.49 -8.45 -4.30
N PHE A 106 9.33 -8.10 -3.73
CA PHE A 106 8.41 -9.08 -3.15
C PHE A 106 7.88 -10.03 -4.21
N LYS A 107 7.92 -11.33 -3.90
CA LYS A 107 7.29 -12.39 -4.68
C LYS A 107 5.78 -12.45 -4.41
N MET A 108 5.08 -13.20 -5.25
CA MET A 108 3.63 -13.36 -5.16
C MET A 108 3.16 -13.80 -3.77
N GLU A 109 3.85 -14.76 -3.15
CA GLU A 109 3.52 -15.29 -1.83
C GLU A 109 3.59 -14.19 -0.76
N GLN A 110 4.62 -13.32 -0.84
CA GLN A 110 4.82 -12.21 0.09
C GLN A 110 3.79 -11.09 -0.12
N LEU A 111 3.30 -10.88 -1.34
CA LEU A 111 2.22 -9.95 -1.63
C LEU A 111 0.88 -10.44 -1.08
N ILE A 112 0.63 -11.74 -1.14
CA ILE A 112 -0.55 -12.37 -0.53
C ILE A 112 -0.45 -12.30 0.99
N GLU A 113 0.71 -12.56 1.58
CA GLU A 113 0.95 -12.42 3.01
C GLU A 113 0.73 -10.97 3.48
N PHE A 114 1.27 -9.99 2.76
CA PHE A 114 1.01 -8.56 3.01
C PHE A 114 -0.49 -8.26 3.02
N HIS A 115 -1.22 -8.77 2.04
CA HIS A 115 -2.66 -8.57 1.93
C HIS A 115 -3.43 -9.17 3.10
N SER A 116 -3.08 -10.39 3.51
CA SER A 116 -3.67 -11.05 4.68
C SER A 116 -3.43 -10.26 5.97
N GLU A 117 -2.23 -9.72 6.16
CA GLU A 117 -1.92 -8.90 7.34
C GLU A 117 -2.72 -7.58 7.34
N ILE A 118 -2.84 -6.90 6.20
CA ILE A 118 -3.69 -5.71 6.07
C ILE A 118 -5.15 -6.04 6.46
N LEU A 119 -5.69 -7.16 5.98
CA LEU A 119 -7.04 -7.60 6.31
C LEU A 119 -7.21 -7.79 7.82
N SER A 120 -6.27 -8.49 8.46
CA SER A 120 -6.26 -8.66 9.91
C SER A 120 -6.28 -7.32 10.63
N ARG A 121 -5.43 -6.36 10.24
CA ARG A 121 -5.38 -5.04 10.90
C ARG A 121 -6.61 -4.16 10.68
N PHE A 122 -7.30 -4.32 9.54
CA PHE A 122 -8.47 -3.51 9.23
C PHE A 122 -9.73 -3.91 9.99
N PHE A 123 -9.85 -5.19 10.33
CA PHE A 123 -11.11 -5.82 10.75
C PHE A 123 -11.02 -6.64 12.04
N LEU A 124 -9.84 -6.74 12.68
CA LEU A 124 -9.65 -7.28 14.04
C LEU A 124 -9.23 -6.15 14.99
#